data_AF-A0A3L6J6T6-F1
#
_entry.id   AF-A0A3L6J6T6-F1
#
_cell.length_a   1.000
_cell.length_b   1.000
_cell.length_c   1.000
_cell.angle_alpha   90.00
_cell.angle_beta   90.00
_cell.angle_gamma   90.00
#
_symmetry.space_group_name_H-M   'P 1'
#
loop_
_entity.id
_entity.type
_entity.pdbx_description
1 polymer ?
#
loop_
_entity_poly.entity_id
_entity_poly.type
_entity_poly.pdbx_seq_one_letter_code
_entity_poly.pdbx_strand_id
1 'polypeptide(L)'
;MTSLTIEHLEKWYKKRLADKSKDFVKQAERSYKVVERSLKDVQAIAETLKEASAEEDEESEGIAARFAMKISEIVDNFDVKKTITYESTEALQIQIDRFIRDVWDAGARWIGRMDKKHKASIKSLDMYMKELSLEMKKLGKLLYDFSWLKDVERIDGRIQSFREMTLGRENFEEQVRQVRLRIDSAKKEYSSAKHAYDQFRQSSNVGELLTLDEESERVSSILRMKLNPLKKQVKAFLQKGTDIQVGASGQKALIDYFENPLTAITAEPDGYPGLVEGLDGLRQALEGGMLALKDRLERRAIEEIEDIKKGSLRDLQNQAKAIDEKRRRFAGSEVYERNAELASRLEEASKNLEYHKNDLLRIRDDIVKQLERIKDSKTRIESDLLTSFSESVVIDVGITLEPLLEKCKIE
;
A
#
# COMPACT_ATOMS: atom_id res chain seq x y z
N MET A 1 -28.95 -25.44 19.86
CA MET A 1 -28.05 -24.36 19.45
C MET A 1 -27.35 -23.85 20.68
N THR A 2 -26.02 -23.88 20.70
CA THR A 2 -25.21 -23.47 21.85
C THR A 2 -24.42 -22.24 21.44
N SER A 3 -24.65 -21.10 22.09
CA SER A 3 -23.86 -19.89 21.86
C SER A 3 -22.63 -19.91 22.76
N LEU A 4 -21.43 -19.78 22.18
CA LEU A 4 -20.15 -19.84 22.90
C LEU A 4 -19.28 -18.65 22.51
N THR A 5 -18.65 -18.00 23.50
CA THR A 5 -17.56 -17.05 23.23
C THR A 5 -16.30 -17.79 22.78
N ILE A 6 -15.35 -17.11 22.16
CA ILE A 6 -14.11 -17.71 21.62
C ILE A 6 -13.35 -18.53 22.68
N GLU A 7 -13.21 -18.03 23.91
CA GLU A 7 -12.53 -18.75 24.99
C GLU A 7 -13.29 -19.99 25.47
N HIS A 8 -14.62 -19.92 25.49
CA HIS A 8 -15.47 -21.06 25.83
C HIS A 8 -15.50 -22.07 24.68
N LEU A 9 -15.40 -21.62 23.44
CA LEU A 9 -15.31 -22.45 22.24
C LEU A 9 -14.06 -23.34 22.28
N GLU A 10 -12.87 -22.78 22.57
CA GLU A 10 -11.64 -23.57 22.70
C GLU A 10 -11.75 -24.66 23.78
N LYS A 11 -12.25 -24.30 24.96
CA LYS A 11 -12.39 -25.24 26.08
C LYS A 11 -13.40 -26.34 25.77
N TRP A 12 -14.54 -25.95 25.21
CA TRP A 12 -15.59 -26.87 24.79
C TRP A 12 -15.07 -27.81 23.69
N TYR A 13 -14.37 -27.27 22.70
CA TYR A 13 -13.79 -28.00 21.59
C TYR A 13 -12.77 -29.05 22.05
N LYS A 14 -11.81 -28.65 22.91
CA LYS A 14 -10.81 -29.57 23.46
C LYS A 14 -11.43 -30.71 24.27
N LYS A 15 -12.50 -30.42 25.04
CA LYS A 15 -13.23 -31.44 25.78
C LYS A 15 -13.91 -32.44 24.84
N ARG A 16 -14.60 -31.96 23.81
CA ARG A 16 -15.27 -32.81 22.81
C ARG A 16 -14.28 -33.61 21.98
N LEU A 17 -13.15 -33.02 21.62
CA LEU A 17 -12.06 -33.70 20.93
C LEU A 17 -11.52 -34.84 21.78
N ALA A 18 -11.22 -34.60 23.06
CA ALA A 18 -10.73 -35.63 23.98
C ALA A 18 -11.71 -36.80 24.15
N ASP A 19 -13.02 -36.51 24.22
CA ASP A 19 -14.06 -37.54 24.31
C ASP A 19 -14.12 -38.39 23.03
N LYS A 20 -14.01 -37.77 21.86
CA LYS A 20 -14.11 -38.43 20.55
C LYS A 20 -12.82 -39.15 20.14
N SER A 21 -11.66 -38.67 20.59
CA SER A 21 -10.34 -39.25 20.30
C SER A 21 -9.84 -40.24 21.36
N LYS A 22 -10.59 -40.46 22.44
CA LYS A 22 -10.20 -41.33 23.56
C LYS A 22 -9.74 -42.72 23.14
N ASP A 23 -10.45 -43.34 22.21
CA ASP A 23 -10.11 -44.68 21.71
C ASP A 23 -8.85 -44.67 20.85
N PHE A 24 -8.64 -43.62 20.06
CA PHE A 24 -7.41 -43.41 19.31
C PHE A 24 -6.23 -43.22 20.25
N VAL A 25 -6.34 -42.31 21.22
CA VAL A 25 -5.27 -42.02 22.21
C VAL A 25 -4.92 -43.28 22.99
N LYS A 26 -5.89 -44.06 23.46
CA LYS A 26 -5.65 -45.30 24.20
C LYS A 26 -4.94 -46.38 23.36
N GLN A 27 -5.25 -46.47 22.07
CA GLN A 27 -4.59 -47.41 21.17
C GLN A 27 -3.18 -46.95 20.80
N ALA A 28 -3.01 -45.66 20.50
CA ALA A 28 -1.72 -45.05 20.23
C ALA A 28 -0.78 -45.13 21.46
N GLU A 29 -1.26 -44.84 22.68
CA GLU A 29 -0.49 -44.96 23.93
C GLU A 29 0.15 -46.34 24.11
N ARG A 30 -0.54 -47.40 23.70
CA ARG A 30 0.01 -48.77 23.77
C ARG A 30 1.20 -48.92 22.84
N SER A 31 1.08 -48.46 21.60
CA SER A 31 2.16 -48.49 20.62
C SER A 31 3.32 -47.56 21.02
N TYR A 32 3.04 -46.37 21.55
CA TYR A 32 4.06 -45.46 22.09
C TYR A 32 4.87 -46.12 23.23
N LYS A 33 4.20 -46.79 24.17
CA LYS A 33 4.88 -47.53 25.26
C LYS A 33 5.72 -48.70 24.75
N VAL A 34 5.27 -49.39 23.70
CA VAL A 34 6.06 -50.47 23.08
C VAL A 34 7.29 -49.88 22.41
N VAL A 35 7.15 -48.80 21.64
CA VAL A 35 8.27 -48.11 21.00
C VAL A 35 9.28 -47.60 22.03
N GLU A 36 8.85 -46.97 23.12
CA GLU A 36 9.73 -46.54 24.21
C GLU A 36 10.49 -47.70 24.87
N ARG A 37 9.85 -48.87 25.02
CA ARG A 37 10.51 -50.06 25.56
C ARG A 37 11.52 -50.62 24.58
N SER A 38 11.13 -50.81 23.32
CA SER A 38 12.03 -51.30 22.27
C SER A 38 13.23 -50.38 22.08
N LEU A 39 13.09 -49.06 22.22
CA LEU A 39 14.22 -48.11 22.18
C LEU A 39 15.20 -48.32 23.35
N LYS A 40 14.68 -48.52 24.58
CA LYS A 40 15.51 -48.86 25.75
C LYS A 40 16.21 -50.21 25.59
N ASP A 41 15.53 -51.18 25.02
CA ASP A 41 16.10 -52.51 24.79
C ASP A 41 17.19 -52.47 23.69
N VAL A 42 17.02 -51.62 22.67
CA VAL A 42 18.06 -51.35 21.65
C VAL A 42 19.26 -50.62 22.26
N GLN A 43 19.02 -49.67 23.17
CA GLN A 43 20.08 -49.00 23.92
C GLN A 43 20.87 -49.99 24.80
N ALA A 44 20.18 -50.90 25.50
CA ALA A 44 20.82 -51.95 26.28
C ALA A 44 21.67 -52.91 25.42
N ILE A 45 21.24 -53.20 24.18
CA ILE A 45 22.08 -53.94 23.22
C ILE A 45 23.33 -53.15 22.85
N ALA A 46 23.20 -51.84 22.61
CA ALA A 46 24.36 -50.99 22.31
C ALA A 46 25.37 -51.00 23.47
N GLU A 47 24.89 -50.94 24.72
CA GLU A 47 25.73 -51.07 25.92
C GLU A 47 26.39 -52.45 26.01
N THR A 48 25.64 -53.53 25.80
CA THR A 48 26.17 -54.90 25.80
C THR A 48 27.23 -55.12 24.71
N LEU A 49 27.03 -54.53 23.52
CA LEU A 49 28.00 -54.56 22.44
C LEU A 49 29.26 -53.75 22.76
N LYS A 50 29.13 -52.64 23.49
CA LYS A 50 30.25 -51.82 23.94
C LYS A 50 31.07 -52.51 25.03
N GLU A 51 30.42 -53.16 25.98
CA GLU A 51 31.05 -53.91 27.08
C GLU A 51 31.76 -55.17 26.58
N ALA A 52 31.12 -55.95 25.70
CA ALA A 52 31.72 -57.14 25.11
C ALA A 52 32.93 -56.84 24.21
N SER A 53 33.08 -55.59 23.74
CA SER A 53 34.24 -55.11 22.98
C SER A 53 35.37 -54.54 23.85
N ALA A 54 35.16 -54.42 25.17
CA ALA A 54 36.18 -53.94 26.11
C ALA A 54 37.07 -55.08 26.68
N GLU A 55 36.80 -56.33 26.29
CA GLU A 55 37.49 -57.53 26.78
C GLU A 55 38.50 -58.13 25.76
N GLU A 56 38.86 -57.43 24.67
CA GLU A 56 39.33 -58.10 23.44
C GLU A 56 40.41 -57.34 22.62
N ASP A 57 41.74 -57.59 22.71
CA ASP A 57 42.85 -57.06 21.84
C ASP A 57 42.58 -55.95 20.75
N GLU A 58 43.36 -54.85 20.81
CA GLU A 58 43.31 -53.54 20.08
C GLU A 58 42.75 -53.48 18.63
N GLU A 59 42.80 -54.54 17.80
CA GLU A 59 42.30 -54.51 16.41
C GLU A 59 40.82 -54.92 16.25
N SER A 60 40.25 -55.73 17.15
CA SER A 60 38.83 -56.13 17.10
C SER A 60 37.92 -55.26 17.99
N GLU A 61 38.49 -54.57 19.00
CA GLU A 61 37.78 -53.62 19.89
C GLU A 61 37.06 -52.50 19.13
N GLY A 62 37.55 -52.13 17.95
CA GLY A 62 37.10 -50.93 17.26
C GLY A 62 35.74 -51.05 16.59
N ILE A 63 35.36 -52.20 16.01
CA ILE A 63 34.24 -52.26 15.06
C ILE A 63 32.89 -52.37 15.79
N ALA A 64 32.80 -53.25 16.79
CA ALA A 64 31.57 -53.41 17.59
C ALA A 64 31.34 -52.22 18.54
N ALA A 65 32.39 -51.64 19.12
CA ALA A 65 32.29 -50.39 19.89
C ALA A 65 31.85 -49.20 19.01
N ARG A 66 32.35 -49.07 17.78
CA ARG A 66 31.91 -48.00 16.85
C ARG A 66 30.45 -48.17 16.42
N PHE A 67 30.00 -49.42 16.20
CA PHE A 67 28.59 -49.68 15.92
C PHE A 67 27.70 -49.38 17.11
N ALA A 68 28.11 -49.78 18.32
CA ALA A 68 27.42 -49.46 19.56
C ALA A 68 27.29 -47.94 19.75
N MET A 69 28.38 -47.18 19.59
CA MET A 69 28.35 -45.70 19.66
C MET A 69 27.39 -45.11 18.63
N LYS A 70 27.34 -45.65 17.41
CA LYS A 70 26.42 -45.16 16.38
C LYS A 70 24.96 -45.50 16.70
N ILE A 71 24.68 -46.68 17.25
CA ILE A 71 23.32 -47.02 17.71
C ILE A 71 22.89 -46.08 18.84
N SER A 72 23.76 -45.84 19.83
CA SER A 72 23.46 -44.90 20.92
C SER A 72 23.16 -43.49 20.39
N GLU A 73 23.95 -42.98 19.44
CA GLU A 73 23.71 -41.69 18.79
C GLU A 73 22.35 -41.67 18.05
N ILE A 74 21.99 -42.75 17.36
CA ILE A 74 20.71 -42.85 16.64
C ILE A 74 19.53 -42.90 17.63
N VAL A 75 19.67 -43.60 18.77
CA VAL A 75 18.65 -43.66 19.83
C VAL A 75 18.50 -42.32 20.52
N ASP A 76 19.60 -41.63 20.83
CA ASP A 76 19.57 -40.30 21.49
C ASP A 76 18.91 -39.23 20.61
N ASN A 77 18.96 -39.38 19.29
CA ASN A 77 18.30 -38.51 18.33
C ASN A 77 16.80 -38.85 18.11
N PHE A 78 16.28 -39.91 18.73
CA PHE A 78 14.89 -40.32 18.61
C PHE A 78 14.00 -39.59 19.63
N ASP A 79 13.20 -38.63 19.17
CA ASP A 79 12.29 -37.86 20.03
C ASP A 79 10.87 -38.45 20.06
N VAL A 80 10.48 -39.05 21.19
CA VAL A 80 9.10 -39.48 21.43
C VAL A 80 8.29 -38.32 22.02
N LYS A 81 7.44 -37.70 21.19
CA LYS A 81 6.52 -36.65 21.65
C LYS A 81 5.56 -37.18 22.72
N LYS A 82 5.47 -36.47 23.85
CA LYS A 82 4.59 -36.82 24.99
C LYS A 82 3.10 -36.56 24.72
N THR A 83 2.76 -35.67 23.79
CA THR A 83 1.37 -35.36 23.43
C THR A 83 0.92 -36.22 22.26
N ILE A 84 -0.06 -37.09 22.48
CA ILE A 84 -0.60 -38.01 21.48
C ILE A 84 -1.74 -37.32 20.71
N THR A 85 -1.47 -37.05 19.45
CA THR A 85 -2.35 -36.46 18.44
C THR A 85 -2.24 -37.29 17.17
N TYR A 86 -3.12 -37.08 16.20
CA TYR A 86 -2.99 -37.71 14.89
C TYR A 86 -1.65 -37.34 14.24
N GLU A 87 -1.31 -36.04 14.26
CA GLU A 87 -0.06 -35.54 13.67
C GLU A 87 1.19 -36.07 14.38
N SER A 88 1.20 -36.14 15.71
CA SER A 88 2.34 -36.71 16.44
C SER A 88 2.52 -38.19 16.15
N THR A 89 1.43 -38.93 15.92
CA THR A 89 1.45 -40.37 15.64
C THR A 89 1.92 -40.64 14.21
N GLU A 90 1.53 -39.79 13.25
CA GLU A 90 2.07 -39.76 11.89
C GLU A 90 3.58 -39.46 11.90
N ALA A 91 4.01 -38.48 12.70
CA ALA A 91 5.44 -38.17 12.88
C ALA A 91 6.22 -39.34 13.51
N LEU A 92 5.65 -40.00 14.52
CA LEU A 92 6.26 -41.18 15.15
C LEU A 92 6.45 -42.32 14.14
N GLN A 93 5.45 -42.59 13.30
CA GLN A 93 5.56 -43.62 12.25
C GLN A 93 6.73 -43.33 11.31
N ILE A 94 6.90 -42.08 10.88
CA ILE A 94 8.01 -41.65 10.02
C ILE A 94 9.36 -41.76 10.75
N GLN A 95 9.40 -41.40 12.04
CA GLN A 95 10.61 -41.52 12.84
C GLN A 95 11.02 -42.99 13.04
N ILE A 96 10.08 -43.91 13.29
CA ILE A 96 10.37 -45.35 13.39
C ILE A 96 10.98 -45.86 12.07
N ASP A 97 10.42 -45.48 10.93
CA ASP A 97 10.93 -45.88 9.63
C ASP A 97 12.36 -45.35 9.36
N ARG A 98 12.63 -44.08 9.72
CA ARG A 98 13.98 -43.50 9.63
C ARG A 98 14.95 -44.21 10.57
N PHE A 99 14.55 -44.43 11.82
CA PHE A 99 15.35 -45.11 12.82
C PHE A 99 15.75 -46.53 12.38
N ILE A 100 14.80 -47.32 11.87
CA ILE A 100 15.07 -48.66 11.34
C ILE A 100 16.07 -48.57 10.17
N ARG A 101 15.90 -47.62 9.25
CA ARG A 101 16.82 -47.42 8.13
C ARG A 101 18.22 -47.03 8.59
N ASP A 102 18.34 -46.08 9.50
CA ASP A 102 19.63 -45.59 10.01
C ASP A 102 20.39 -46.69 10.76
N VAL A 103 19.69 -47.52 11.55
CA VAL A 103 20.28 -48.68 12.24
C VAL A 103 20.74 -49.74 11.25
N TRP A 104 19.98 -50.02 10.18
CA TRP A 104 20.39 -50.98 9.17
C TRP A 104 21.51 -50.48 8.25
N ASP A 105 21.53 -49.19 7.92
CA ASP A 105 22.62 -48.57 7.15
C ASP A 105 23.93 -48.57 7.95
N ALA A 106 23.85 -48.28 9.25
CA ALA A 106 24.96 -48.49 10.19
C ALA A 106 25.36 -49.97 10.26
N GLY A 107 24.38 -50.86 10.34
CA GLY A 107 24.57 -52.30 10.38
C GLY A 107 25.29 -52.86 9.15
N ALA A 108 24.90 -52.44 7.95
CA ALA A 108 25.50 -52.89 6.69
C ALA A 108 27.00 -52.57 6.59
N ARG A 109 27.45 -51.50 7.27
CA ARG A 109 28.87 -51.09 7.30
C ARG A 109 29.72 -51.94 8.25
N TRP A 110 29.16 -52.40 9.37
CA TRP A 110 29.93 -53.01 10.46
C TRP A 110 29.57 -54.46 10.78
N ILE A 111 28.30 -54.88 10.66
CA ILE A 111 27.81 -56.23 11.02
C ILE A 111 28.55 -57.34 10.24
N GLY A 112 28.83 -57.12 8.95
CA GLY A 112 29.54 -58.11 8.13
C GLY A 112 31.01 -58.33 8.51
N ARG A 113 31.59 -57.42 9.33
CA ARG A 113 32.99 -57.45 9.79
C ARG A 113 33.13 -57.79 11.28
N MET A 114 32.02 -58.03 11.98
CA MET A 114 32.01 -58.36 13.41
C MET A 114 32.26 -59.84 13.68
N ASP A 115 32.85 -60.15 14.83
CA ASP A 115 33.07 -61.52 15.27
C ASP A 115 31.74 -62.25 15.57
N LYS A 116 31.75 -63.58 15.43
CA LYS A 116 30.62 -64.49 15.63
C LYS A 116 30.05 -64.45 17.04
N LYS A 117 30.81 -63.97 18.04
CA LYS A 117 30.36 -63.80 19.43
C LYS A 117 29.20 -62.80 19.56
N HIS A 118 29.21 -61.72 18.76
CA HIS A 118 28.15 -60.70 18.78
C HIS A 118 26.88 -61.10 17.99
N LYS A 119 26.86 -62.30 17.39
CA LYS A 119 25.72 -62.80 16.60
C LYS A 119 24.42 -62.89 17.41
N ALA A 120 24.51 -63.14 18.71
CA ALA A 120 23.35 -63.14 19.60
C ALA A 120 22.75 -61.73 19.75
N SER A 121 23.58 -60.73 20.05
CA SER A 121 23.16 -59.33 20.17
C SER A 121 22.60 -58.76 18.86
N ILE A 122 23.18 -59.13 17.72
CA ILE A 122 22.69 -58.74 16.39
C ILE A 122 21.32 -59.39 16.08
N LYS A 123 21.10 -60.64 16.49
CA LYS A 123 19.78 -61.29 16.36
C LYS A 123 18.73 -60.64 17.25
N SER A 124 19.09 -60.24 18.47
CA SER A 124 18.19 -59.49 19.35
C SER A 124 17.86 -58.12 18.77
N LEU A 125 18.84 -57.43 18.16
CA LEU A 125 18.62 -56.17 17.45
C LEU A 125 17.64 -56.34 16.27
N ASP A 126 17.83 -57.37 15.43
CA ASP A 126 16.91 -57.71 14.34
C ASP A 126 15.47 -57.97 14.84
N MET A 127 15.34 -58.66 15.98
CA MET A 127 14.05 -58.91 16.61
C MET A 127 13.35 -57.60 17.03
N TYR A 128 14.07 -56.68 17.69
CA TYR A 128 13.51 -55.38 18.07
C TYR A 128 13.19 -54.49 16.86
N MET A 129 14.01 -54.51 15.79
CA MET A 129 13.68 -53.80 14.55
C MET A 129 12.41 -54.36 13.90
N LYS A 130 12.19 -55.68 13.95
CA LYS A 130 10.95 -56.31 13.49
C LYS A 130 9.75 -55.94 14.35
N GLU A 131 9.93 -55.86 15.67
CA GLU A 131 8.90 -55.40 16.60
C GLU A 131 8.50 -53.95 16.32
N LEU A 132 9.48 -53.05 16.17
CA LEU A 132 9.25 -51.66 15.76
C LEU A 132 8.56 -51.57 14.39
N SER A 133 8.93 -52.40 13.42
CA SER A 133 8.27 -52.46 12.11
C SER A 133 6.80 -52.93 12.22
N LEU A 134 6.50 -53.86 13.12
CA LEU A 134 5.13 -54.29 13.40
C LEU A 134 4.32 -53.19 14.06
N GLU A 135 4.89 -52.48 15.04
CA GLU A 135 4.24 -51.31 15.65
C GLU A 135 4.03 -50.18 14.64
N MET A 136 4.99 -49.91 13.76
CA MET A 136 4.83 -48.96 12.66
C MET A 136 3.64 -49.31 11.77
N LYS A 137 3.44 -50.60 11.44
CA LYS A 137 2.28 -51.06 10.66
C LYS A 137 0.96 -50.91 11.43
N LYS A 138 0.98 -51.18 12.74
CA LYS A 138 -0.21 -50.97 13.61
C LYS A 138 -0.58 -49.50 13.70
N LEU A 139 0.41 -48.61 13.87
CA LEU A 139 0.22 -47.16 13.84
C LEU A 139 -0.31 -46.70 12.48
N GLY A 140 0.23 -47.22 11.38
CA GLY A 140 -0.28 -46.92 10.03
C GLY A 140 -1.74 -47.34 9.83
N LYS A 141 -2.13 -48.52 10.34
CA LYS A 141 -3.54 -48.96 10.33
C LYS A 141 -4.42 -48.07 11.22
N LEU A 142 -3.95 -47.71 12.41
CA LEU A 142 -4.65 -46.82 13.32
C LEU A 142 -4.88 -45.44 12.68
N LEU A 143 -3.87 -44.88 12.03
CA LEU A 143 -3.98 -43.61 11.29
C LEU A 143 -4.98 -43.71 10.12
N TYR A 144 -5.03 -44.84 9.42
CA TYR A 144 -6.02 -45.06 8.38
C TYR A 144 -7.45 -45.10 8.94
N ASP A 145 -7.68 -45.92 9.97
CA ASP A 145 -8.99 -46.12 10.60
C ASP A 145 -9.52 -44.82 11.25
N PHE A 146 -8.62 -43.96 11.74
CA PHE A 146 -8.94 -42.66 12.35
C PHE A 146 -8.54 -41.47 11.47
N SER A 147 -8.49 -41.63 10.14
CA SER A 147 -8.11 -40.56 9.21
C SER A 147 -8.95 -39.29 9.35
N TRP A 148 -10.23 -39.43 9.70
CA TRP A 148 -11.14 -38.32 9.99
C TRP A 148 -10.68 -37.43 11.16
N LEU A 149 -9.87 -37.97 12.10
CA LEU A 149 -9.35 -37.23 13.25
C LEU A 149 -8.40 -36.11 12.81
N LYS A 150 -7.69 -36.29 11.68
CA LYS A 150 -6.83 -35.26 11.09
C LYS A 150 -7.60 -33.99 10.74
N ASP A 151 -8.78 -34.14 10.15
CA ASP A 151 -9.61 -33.00 9.78
C ASP A 151 -10.26 -32.35 10.99
N VAL A 152 -10.55 -33.14 12.03
CA VAL A 152 -11.00 -32.60 13.31
C VAL A 152 -9.87 -31.82 13.99
N GLU A 153 -8.68 -32.38 14.18
CA GLU A 153 -7.55 -31.65 14.79
C GLU A 153 -7.21 -30.33 14.06
N ARG A 154 -7.37 -30.26 12.73
CA ARG A 154 -7.24 -29.02 11.95
C ARG A 154 -8.22 -27.92 12.37
N ILE A 155 -9.40 -28.26 12.88
CA ILE A 155 -10.36 -27.29 13.39
C ILE A 155 -9.79 -26.59 14.63
N ASP A 156 -8.99 -27.27 15.46
CA ASP A 156 -8.31 -26.61 16.60
C ASP A 156 -7.39 -25.50 16.11
N GLY A 157 -6.58 -25.77 15.09
CA GLY A 157 -5.71 -24.76 14.46
C GLY A 157 -6.49 -23.60 13.87
N ARG A 158 -7.66 -23.86 13.26
CA ARG A 158 -8.55 -22.80 12.76
C ARG A 158 -9.15 -21.96 13.89
N ILE A 159 -9.54 -22.58 15.00
CA ILE A 159 -10.05 -21.87 16.19
C ILE A 159 -8.94 -20.98 16.79
N GLN A 160 -7.71 -21.48 16.87
CA GLN A 160 -6.56 -20.69 17.35
C GLN A 160 -6.28 -19.48 16.45
N SER A 161 -6.21 -19.67 15.13
CA SER A 161 -6.07 -18.57 14.17
C SER A 161 -7.24 -17.58 14.25
N PHE A 162 -8.47 -18.06 14.45
CA PHE A 162 -9.63 -17.20 14.63
C PHE A 162 -9.51 -16.32 15.88
N ARG A 163 -9.01 -16.88 16.99
CA ARG A 163 -8.72 -16.12 18.21
C ARG A 163 -7.66 -15.06 17.97
N GLU A 164 -6.56 -15.39 17.31
CA GLU A 164 -5.51 -14.41 16.98
C GLU A 164 -6.04 -13.26 16.13
N MET A 165 -6.90 -13.54 15.13
CA MET A 165 -7.54 -12.50 14.32
C MET A 165 -8.40 -11.56 15.16
N THR A 166 -9.03 -12.06 16.23
CA THR A 166 -9.89 -11.25 17.11
C THR A 166 -9.13 -10.39 18.11
N LEU A 167 -7.85 -10.68 18.37
CA LEU A 167 -7.00 -9.91 19.29
C LEU A 167 -6.39 -8.64 18.66
N GLY A 168 -6.59 -8.40 17.35
CA GLY A 168 -6.02 -7.25 16.64
C GLY A 168 -6.66 -5.89 16.92
N ARG A 169 -7.68 -5.82 17.78
CA ARG A 169 -8.45 -4.60 18.02
C ARG A 169 -7.63 -3.47 18.62
N GLU A 170 -6.82 -3.74 19.64
CA GLU A 170 -6.03 -2.71 20.33
C GLU A 170 -5.05 -2.03 19.36
N ASN A 171 -4.48 -2.81 18.44
CA ASN A 171 -3.59 -2.30 17.39
C ASN A 171 -4.33 -1.35 16.44
N PHE A 172 -5.52 -1.72 15.96
CA PHE A 172 -6.32 -0.83 15.11
C PHE A 172 -6.79 0.42 15.87
N GLU A 173 -7.17 0.29 17.13
CA GLU A 173 -7.57 1.42 17.96
C GLU A 173 -6.43 2.42 18.14
N GLU A 174 -5.22 1.93 18.42
CA GLU A 174 -4.03 2.77 18.53
C GLU A 174 -3.65 3.43 17.19
N GLN A 175 -3.72 2.70 16.08
CA GLN A 175 -3.47 3.25 14.75
C GLN A 175 -4.46 4.37 14.40
N VAL A 176 -5.76 4.15 14.64
CA VAL A 176 -6.80 5.16 14.41
C VAL A 176 -6.57 6.39 15.29
N ARG A 177 -6.21 6.19 16.57
CA ARG A 177 -5.90 7.27 17.50
C ARG A 177 -4.71 8.11 17.00
N GLN A 178 -3.62 7.48 16.60
CA GLN A 178 -2.43 8.17 16.11
C GLN A 178 -2.69 8.96 14.84
N VAL A 179 -3.41 8.38 13.87
CA VAL A 179 -3.74 9.08 12.61
C VAL A 179 -4.68 10.24 12.87
N ARG A 180 -5.68 10.10 13.76
CA ARG A 180 -6.54 11.23 14.15
C ARG A 180 -5.75 12.39 14.77
N LEU A 181 -4.80 12.10 15.66
CA LEU A 181 -3.93 13.13 16.23
C LEU A 181 -3.12 13.86 15.16
N ARG A 182 -2.62 13.14 14.14
CA ARG A 182 -1.93 13.73 12.99
C ARG A 182 -2.86 14.59 12.13
N ILE A 183 -4.09 14.13 11.89
CA ILE A 183 -5.13 14.91 11.20
C ILE A 183 -5.41 16.21 11.96
N ASP A 184 -5.56 16.16 13.29
CA ASP A 184 -5.84 17.35 14.09
C ASP A 184 -4.67 18.36 14.06
N SER A 185 -3.43 17.88 14.08
CA SER A 185 -2.25 18.73 13.88
C SER A 185 -2.24 19.37 12.49
N ALA A 186 -2.43 18.57 11.43
CA ALA A 186 -2.47 19.05 10.05
C ALA A 186 -3.64 20.01 9.80
N LYS A 187 -4.81 19.80 10.45
CA LYS A 187 -5.95 20.73 10.42
C LYS A 187 -5.57 22.09 11.02
N LYS A 188 -4.85 22.09 12.15
CA LYS A 188 -4.37 23.33 12.78
C LYS A 188 -3.36 24.05 11.89
N GLU A 189 -2.38 23.34 11.34
CA GLU A 189 -1.40 23.88 10.40
C GLU A 189 -2.07 24.48 9.17
N TYR A 190 -3.00 23.75 8.54
CA TYR A 190 -3.79 24.25 7.41
C TYR A 190 -4.58 25.50 7.78
N SER A 191 -5.27 25.50 8.93
CA SER A 191 -6.05 26.67 9.37
C SER A 191 -5.16 27.90 9.63
N SER A 192 -3.97 27.71 10.19
CA SER A 192 -3.00 28.78 10.43
C SER A 192 -2.41 29.30 9.12
N ALA A 193 -2.03 28.42 8.20
CA ALA A 193 -1.51 28.80 6.88
C ALA A 193 -2.57 29.54 6.06
N LYS A 194 -3.82 29.04 6.09
CA LYS A 194 -4.96 29.68 5.43
C LYS A 194 -5.23 31.06 6.01
N HIS A 195 -5.25 31.18 7.33
CA HIS A 195 -5.46 32.48 7.97
C HIS A 195 -4.36 33.48 7.62
N ALA A 196 -3.09 33.07 7.62
CA ALA A 196 -1.96 33.91 7.23
C ALA A 196 -2.05 34.34 5.75
N TYR A 197 -2.42 33.42 4.86
CA TYR A 197 -2.62 33.71 3.44
C TYR A 197 -3.79 34.69 3.22
N ASP A 198 -4.94 34.45 3.86
CA ASP A 198 -6.13 35.28 3.74
C ASP A 198 -5.89 36.69 4.32
N GLN A 199 -5.23 36.81 5.48
CA GLN A 199 -4.84 38.10 6.05
C GLN A 199 -3.89 38.87 5.12
N PHE A 200 -2.90 38.19 4.55
CA PHE A 200 -1.97 38.80 3.61
C PHE A 200 -2.70 39.33 2.37
N ARG A 201 -3.61 38.53 1.80
CA ARG A 201 -4.42 38.92 0.64
C ARG A 201 -5.41 40.05 0.93
N GLN A 202 -5.96 40.09 2.15
CA GLN A 202 -6.88 41.15 2.59
C GLN A 202 -6.18 42.46 2.96
N SER A 203 -4.86 42.47 3.08
CA SER A 203 -4.13 43.73 3.28
C SER A 203 -4.31 44.64 2.05
N SER A 204 -4.77 45.88 2.27
CA SER A 204 -5.24 46.81 1.21
C SER A 204 -4.26 46.90 0.03
N ASN A 205 -2.96 46.99 0.33
CA ASN A 205 -1.93 47.15 -0.68
C ASN A 205 -1.67 45.88 -1.52
N VAL A 206 -1.91 44.69 -0.97
CA VAL A 206 -1.67 43.40 -1.64
C VAL A 206 -2.89 42.98 -2.43
N GLY A 207 -4.08 43.10 -1.83
CA GLY A 207 -5.34 42.80 -2.51
C GLY A 207 -5.54 43.65 -3.76
N GLU A 208 -5.30 44.96 -3.65
CA GLU A 208 -5.33 45.88 -4.79
C GLU A 208 -4.32 45.47 -5.86
N LEU A 209 -3.09 45.15 -5.48
CA LEU A 209 -2.02 44.78 -6.41
C LEU A 209 -2.30 43.47 -7.16
N LEU A 210 -2.82 42.45 -6.49
CA LEU A 210 -3.21 41.19 -7.15
C LEU A 210 -4.42 41.39 -8.08
N THR A 211 -5.33 42.31 -7.77
CA THR A 211 -6.44 42.66 -8.68
C THR A 211 -5.98 43.46 -9.90
N LEU A 212 -4.88 44.22 -9.82
CA LEU A 212 -4.33 44.96 -10.96
C LEU A 212 -3.87 44.02 -12.09
N ASP A 213 -3.45 42.80 -11.77
CA ASP A 213 -3.07 41.81 -12.78
C ASP A 213 -4.29 41.30 -13.54
N GLU A 214 -5.36 40.95 -12.84
CA GLU A 214 -6.64 40.58 -13.46
C GLU A 214 -7.23 41.72 -14.29
N GLU A 215 -7.15 42.97 -13.80
CA GLU A 215 -7.59 44.16 -14.52
C GLU A 215 -6.74 44.41 -15.77
N SER A 216 -5.42 44.23 -15.67
CA SER A 216 -4.48 44.35 -16.79
C SER A 216 -4.79 43.34 -17.90
N GLU A 217 -5.07 42.09 -17.54
CA GLU A 217 -5.47 41.05 -18.50
C GLU A 217 -6.82 41.36 -19.16
N ARG A 218 -7.80 41.86 -18.40
CA ARG A 218 -9.09 42.29 -18.95
C ARG A 218 -8.91 43.42 -19.97
N VAL A 219 -8.15 44.46 -19.64
CA VAL A 219 -7.86 45.58 -20.55
C VAL A 219 -7.12 45.08 -21.79
N SER A 220 -6.12 44.22 -21.63
CA SER A 220 -5.40 43.60 -22.75
C SER A 220 -6.31 42.80 -23.68
N SER A 221 -7.23 42.01 -23.12
CA SER A 221 -8.20 41.23 -23.89
C SER A 221 -9.16 42.12 -24.70
N ILE A 222 -9.68 43.19 -24.08
CA ILE A 222 -10.57 44.14 -24.75
C ILE A 222 -9.82 44.89 -25.87
N LEU A 223 -8.58 45.31 -25.62
CA LEU A 223 -7.73 45.94 -26.64
C LEU A 223 -7.49 45.01 -27.83
N ARG A 224 -7.14 43.74 -27.57
CA ARG A 224 -6.99 42.74 -28.64
C ARG A 224 -8.29 42.57 -29.42
N MET A 225 -9.43 42.49 -28.75
CA MET A 225 -10.73 42.36 -29.40
C MET A 225 -11.05 43.57 -30.29
N LYS A 226 -10.77 44.80 -29.83
CA LYS A 226 -10.99 46.05 -30.57
C LYS A 226 -10.06 46.21 -31.77
N LEU A 227 -8.82 45.74 -31.69
CA LEU A 227 -7.83 45.86 -32.77
C LEU A 227 -7.88 44.69 -33.77
N ASN A 228 -8.37 43.52 -33.36
CA ASN A 228 -8.41 42.32 -34.21
C ASN A 228 -9.10 42.51 -35.59
N PRO A 229 -10.19 43.30 -35.73
CA PRO A 229 -10.84 43.56 -37.02
C PRO A 229 -9.90 44.20 -38.06
N LEU A 230 -8.87 44.93 -37.62
CA LEU A 230 -7.91 45.64 -38.46
C LEU A 230 -6.62 44.84 -38.71
N LYS A 231 -6.42 43.72 -38.02
CA LYS A 231 -5.14 42.97 -38.00
C LYS A 231 -4.70 42.50 -39.38
N LYS A 232 -5.62 42.06 -40.22
CA LYS A 232 -5.30 41.57 -41.57
C LYS A 232 -4.94 42.71 -42.51
N GLN A 233 -5.61 43.84 -42.37
CA GLN A 233 -5.48 45.04 -43.18
C GLN A 233 -4.16 45.75 -42.84
N VAL A 234 -3.85 45.88 -41.54
CA VAL A 234 -2.55 46.38 -41.06
C VAL A 234 -1.41 45.50 -41.54
N LYS A 235 -1.53 44.17 -41.44
CA LYS A 235 -0.49 43.26 -41.96
C LYS A 235 -0.31 43.40 -43.48
N ALA A 236 -1.39 43.52 -44.24
CA ALA A 236 -1.33 43.71 -45.69
C ALA A 236 -0.70 45.06 -46.06
N PHE A 237 -0.98 46.11 -45.29
CA PHE A 237 -0.43 47.45 -45.46
C PHE A 237 1.06 47.52 -45.11
N LEU A 238 1.51 46.85 -44.06
CA LEU A 238 2.93 46.79 -43.70
C LEU A 238 3.76 45.91 -44.66
N GLN A 239 3.14 44.94 -45.34
CA GLN A 239 3.83 44.03 -46.26
C GLN A 239 3.84 44.50 -47.72
N LYS A 240 2.82 45.25 -48.15
CA LYS A 240 2.78 45.84 -49.49
C LYS A 240 3.39 47.23 -49.40
N GLY A 241 4.41 47.52 -50.20
CA GLY A 241 4.90 48.89 -50.38
C GLY A 241 3.82 49.74 -51.03
N THR A 242 2.97 50.36 -50.23
CA THR A 242 2.03 51.40 -50.68
C THR A 242 2.80 52.70 -50.85
N ASP A 243 2.51 53.48 -51.89
CA ASP A 243 3.12 54.81 -52.12
C ASP A 243 2.71 55.88 -51.08
N ILE A 244 2.02 55.47 -50.01
CA ILE A 244 1.54 56.33 -48.93
C ILE A 244 2.64 56.48 -47.89
N GLN A 245 3.08 57.71 -47.67
CA GLN A 245 4.07 58.03 -46.65
C GLN A 245 3.43 58.05 -45.27
N VAL A 246 3.70 57.01 -44.47
CA VAL A 246 3.48 57.01 -43.01
C VAL A 246 4.82 57.26 -42.34
N GLY A 247 4.87 58.15 -41.36
CA GLY A 247 6.08 58.40 -40.60
C GLY A 247 6.58 57.15 -39.87
N ALA A 248 7.87 57.13 -39.53
CA ALA A 248 8.48 56.01 -38.80
C ALA A 248 7.77 55.73 -37.45
N SER A 249 7.20 56.78 -36.83
CA SER A 249 6.39 56.67 -35.61
C SER A 249 5.10 55.89 -35.84
N GLY A 250 4.35 56.20 -36.89
CA GLY A 250 3.10 55.50 -37.23
C GLY A 250 3.31 54.04 -37.65
N GLN A 251 4.36 53.75 -38.41
CA GLN A 251 4.70 52.37 -38.78
C GLN A 251 5.07 51.53 -37.56
N LYS A 252 5.85 52.10 -36.63
CA LYS A 252 6.21 51.43 -35.39
C LYS A 252 4.99 51.19 -34.50
N ALA A 253 4.10 52.17 -34.36
CA ALA A 253 2.87 52.03 -33.59
C ALA A 253 1.96 50.91 -34.15
N LEU A 254 1.83 50.78 -35.47
CA LEU A 254 1.06 49.69 -36.09
C LEU A 254 1.64 48.29 -35.80
N ILE A 255 2.95 48.17 -35.61
CA ILE A 255 3.58 46.90 -35.21
C ILE A 255 3.33 46.67 -33.72
N ASP A 256 3.68 47.64 -32.88
CA ASP A 256 3.64 47.53 -31.42
C ASP A 256 2.21 47.26 -30.90
N TYR A 257 1.20 47.93 -31.45
CA TYR A 257 -0.20 47.73 -31.03
C TYR A 257 -0.79 46.38 -31.42
N PHE A 258 -0.30 45.75 -32.49
CA PHE A 258 -0.85 44.49 -32.98
C PHE A 258 -0.08 43.27 -32.48
N GLU A 259 1.13 43.48 -31.96
CA GLU A 259 1.91 42.47 -31.22
C GLU A 259 1.61 42.52 -29.72
N ASN A 260 1.73 43.70 -29.09
CA ASN A 260 1.47 43.90 -27.67
C ASN A 260 0.66 45.19 -27.39
N PRO A 261 -0.67 45.15 -27.61
CA PRO A 261 -1.55 46.32 -27.48
C PRO A 261 -1.46 47.04 -26.13
N LEU A 262 -1.31 46.27 -25.05
CA LEU A 262 -1.31 46.81 -23.69
C LEU A 262 -0.04 47.61 -23.41
N THR A 263 1.13 47.10 -23.81
CA THR A 263 2.40 47.82 -23.65
C THR A 263 2.44 49.05 -24.56
N ALA A 264 1.94 48.92 -25.79
CA ALA A 264 1.92 50.00 -26.78
C ALA A 264 1.03 51.18 -26.34
N ILE A 265 -0.20 50.92 -25.89
CA ILE A 265 -1.14 51.96 -25.46
C ILE A 265 -0.70 52.69 -24.18
N THR A 266 0.04 52.00 -23.33
CA THR A 266 0.58 52.55 -22.08
C THR A 266 1.75 53.49 -22.34
N ALA A 267 2.63 53.13 -23.28
CA ALA A 267 3.83 53.90 -23.59
C ALA A 267 3.56 55.14 -24.46
N GLU A 268 2.47 55.16 -25.22
CA GLU A 268 2.15 56.23 -26.15
C GLU A 268 1.52 57.46 -25.46
N PRO A 269 1.75 58.70 -25.96
CA PRO A 269 1.05 59.90 -25.48
C PRO A 269 -0.48 59.79 -25.53
N ASP A 270 -1.14 60.64 -24.73
CA ASP A 270 -2.61 60.66 -24.66
C ASP A 270 -3.23 60.91 -26.04
N GLY A 271 -4.22 60.08 -26.39
CA GLY A 271 -4.85 60.11 -27.71
C GLY A 271 -4.11 59.34 -28.80
N TYR A 272 -3.09 58.55 -28.44
CA TYR A 272 -2.41 57.57 -29.30
C TYR A 272 -2.06 58.09 -30.71
N PRO A 273 -1.31 59.20 -30.82
CA PRO A 273 -1.12 59.94 -32.07
C PRO A 273 -0.38 59.15 -33.16
N GLY A 274 0.59 58.31 -32.79
CA GLY A 274 1.29 57.42 -33.73
C GLY A 274 0.37 56.31 -34.24
N LEU A 275 -0.49 55.73 -33.40
CA LEU A 275 -1.51 54.80 -33.89
C LEU A 275 -2.48 55.49 -34.86
N VAL A 276 -2.94 56.70 -34.55
CA VAL A 276 -3.83 57.47 -35.46
C VAL A 276 -3.13 57.78 -36.78
N GLU A 277 -1.86 58.21 -36.76
CA GLU A 277 -1.07 58.48 -37.96
C GLU A 277 -0.93 57.21 -38.83
N GLY A 278 -0.61 56.07 -38.21
CA GLY A 278 -0.51 54.79 -38.90
C GLY A 278 -1.84 54.31 -39.49
N LEU A 279 -2.93 54.45 -38.74
CA LEU A 279 -4.27 54.08 -39.20
C LEU A 279 -4.82 55.04 -40.27
N ASP A 280 -4.47 56.33 -40.24
CA ASP A 280 -4.81 57.27 -41.30
C ASP A 280 -4.10 56.91 -42.62
N GLY A 281 -2.85 56.47 -42.55
CA GLY A 281 -2.14 55.91 -43.71
C GLY A 281 -2.81 54.64 -44.25
N LEU A 282 -3.25 53.75 -43.36
CA LEU A 282 -4.02 52.57 -43.73
C LEU A 282 -5.36 52.95 -44.38
N ARG A 283 -6.07 53.95 -43.85
CA ARG A 283 -7.34 54.44 -44.39
C ARG A 283 -7.16 54.98 -45.82
N GLN A 284 -6.13 55.79 -46.06
CA GLN A 284 -5.78 56.28 -47.40
C GLN A 284 -5.49 55.13 -48.38
N ALA A 285 -4.86 54.05 -47.91
CA ALA A 285 -4.57 52.87 -48.73
C ALA A 285 -5.82 52.08 -49.10
N LEU A 286 -6.78 52.01 -48.18
CA LEU A 286 -8.09 51.39 -48.39
C LEU A 286 -8.95 52.21 -49.36
N GLU A 287 -9.05 53.52 -49.14
CA GLU A 287 -9.83 54.43 -50.01
C GLU A 287 -9.24 54.55 -51.42
N GLY A 288 -7.91 54.46 -51.55
CA GLY A 288 -7.21 54.44 -52.84
C GLY A 288 -7.23 53.08 -53.56
N GLY A 289 -7.87 52.05 -53.01
CA GLY A 289 -7.94 50.71 -53.61
C GLY A 289 -6.59 49.99 -53.72
N MET A 290 -5.57 50.43 -52.98
CA MET A 290 -4.20 49.88 -53.05
C MET A 290 -4.09 48.53 -52.33
N LEU A 291 -5.07 48.20 -51.48
CA LEU A 291 -5.19 46.92 -50.79
C LEU A 291 -6.33 46.12 -51.44
N ALA A 292 -5.99 45.00 -52.09
CA ALA A 292 -6.99 44.08 -52.64
C ALA A 292 -7.81 43.39 -51.53
N LEU A 293 -8.85 44.07 -51.02
CA LEU A 293 -9.78 43.57 -50.01
C LEU A 293 -11.19 43.52 -50.60
N LYS A 294 -12.10 42.81 -49.93
CA LYS A 294 -13.53 42.78 -50.33
C LYS A 294 -14.19 44.05 -49.80
N ASP A 295 -15.06 44.72 -50.57
CA ASP A 295 -15.76 45.97 -50.20
C ASP A 295 -16.32 45.98 -48.77
N ARG A 296 -16.92 44.86 -48.33
CA ARG A 296 -17.49 44.74 -46.98
C ARG A 296 -16.43 44.84 -45.87
N LEU A 297 -15.22 44.34 -46.10
CA LEU A 297 -14.11 44.39 -45.15
C LEU A 297 -13.39 45.74 -45.16
N GLU A 298 -13.38 46.43 -46.31
CA GLU A 298 -12.84 47.78 -46.42
C GLU A 298 -13.71 48.79 -45.69
N ARG A 299 -15.03 48.79 -45.95
CA ARG A 299 -15.97 49.68 -45.26
C ARG A 299 -15.91 49.51 -43.75
N ARG A 300 -15.91 48.25 -43.29
CA ARG A 300 -15.79 47.94 -41.85
C ARG A 300 -14.44 48.37 -41.26
N ALA A 301 -13.34 48.25 -42.00
CA ALA A 301 -12.05 48.71 -41.53
C ALA A 301 -11.99 50.24 -41.44
N ILE A 302 -12.57 50.96 -42.40
CA ILE A 302 -12.67 52.43 -42.38
C ILE A 302 -13.52 52.89 -41.18
N GLU A 303 -14.66 52.25 -40.94
CA GLU A 303 -15.51 52.53 -39.76
C GLU A 303 -14.76 52.35 -38.44
N GLU A 304 -14.04 51.23 -38.26
CA GLU A 304 -13.26 50.97 -37.05
C GLU A 304 -12.07 51.94 -36.89
N ILE A 305 -11.43 52.36 -37.99
CA ILE A 305 -10.37 53.39 -37.96
C ILE A 305 -10.94 54.74 -37.51
N GLU A 306 -12.10 55.14 -38.05
CA GLU A 306 -12.79 56.37 -37.64
C GLU A 306 -13.20 56.34 -36.17
N ASP A 307 -13.70 55.21 -35.69
CA ASP A 307 -14.08 55.05 -34.29
C ASP A 307 -12.86 55.11 -33.36
N ILE A 308 -11.73 54.54 -33.75
CA ILE A 308 -10.45 54.68 -33.03
C ILE A 308 -10.01 56.15 -33.03
N LYS A 309 -10.07 56.84 -34.18
CA LYS A 309 -9.69 58.25 -34.29
C LYS A 309 -10.56 59.18 -33.43
N LYS A 310 -11.85 58.88 -33.29
CA LYS A 310 -12.79 59.62 -32.43
C LYS A 310 -12.58 59.39 -30.93
N GLY A 311 -11.71 58.48 -30.53
CA GLY A 311 -11.36 58.28 -29.13
C GLY A 311 -11.82 56.96 -28.52
N SER A 312 -12.23 55.95 -29.30
CA SER A 312 -12.80 54.70 -28.73
C SER A 312 -11.84 53.91 -27.82
N LEU A 313 -10.53 54.19 -27.87
CA LEU A 313 -9.52 53.56 -27.03
C LEU A 313 -9.09 54.44 -25.83
N ARG A 314 -9.62 55.67 -25.68
CA ARG A 314 -9.18 56.60 -24.62
C ARG A 314 -9.41 56.07 -23.22
N ASP A 315 -10.57 55.49 -22.97
CA ASP A 315 -10.88 54.92 -21.65
C ASP A 315 -9.95 53.74 -21.31
N LEU A 316 -9.64 52.91 -22.31
CA LEU A 316 -8.70 51.79 -22.17
C LEU A 316 -7.26 52.28 -21.99
N GLN A 317 -6.86 53.37 -22.64
CA GLN A 317 -5.56 54.01 -22.45
C GLN A 317 -5.42 54.54 -21.02
N ASN A 318 -6.44 55.25 -20.52
CA ASN A 318 -6.46 55.79 -19.16
C ASN A 318 -6.40 54.68 -18.13
N GLN A 319 -7.16 53.59 -18.33
CA GLN A 319 -7.12 52.41 -17.47
C GLN A 319 -5.75 51.72 -17.50
N ALA A 320 -5.19 51.49 -18.69
CA ALA A 320 -3.88 50.85 -18.85
C ALA A 320 -2.75 51.67 -18.19
N LYS A 321 -2.74 53.00 -18.39
CA LYS A 321 -1.79 53.92 -17.76
C LYS A 321 -1.94 53.97 -16.24
N ALA A 322 -3.18 53.99 -15.72
CA ALA A 322 -3.43 53.96 -14.29
C ALA A 322 -2.97 52.63 -13.66
N ILE A 323 -3.16 51.50 -14.33
CA ILE A 323 -2.68 50.18 -13.90
C ILE A 323 -1.15 50.13 -13.91
N ASP A 324 -0.50 50.62 -14.98
CA ASP A 324 0.97 50.64 -15.08
C ASP A 324 1.62 51.58 -14.06
N GLU A 325 1.02 52.76 -13.82
CA GLU A 325 1.50 53.69 -12.80
C GLU A 325 1.38 53.10 -11.40
N LYS A 326 0.25 52.45 -11.09
CA LYS A 326 0.08 51.72 -9.83
C LYS A 326 1.11 50.59 -9.72
N ARG A 327 1.29 49.76 -10.76
CA ARG A 327 2.31 48.70 -10.78
C ARG A 327 3.71 49.25 -10.53
N ARG A 328 4.13 50.34 -11.19
CA ARG A 328 5.45 50.97 -10.98
C ARG A 328 5.65 51.48 -9.56
N ARG A 329 4.60 52.00 -8.92
CA ARG A 329 4.64 52.41 -7.50
C ARG A 329 4.87 51.21 -6.56
N PHE A 330 4.53 49.99 -6.99
CA PHE A 330 4.68 48.77 -6.21
C PHE A 330 5.75 47.80 -6.72
N ALA A 331 6.45 48.11 -7.82
CA ALA A 331 7.40 47.24 -8.53
C ALA A 331 8.71 46.93 -7.76
N GLY A 332 8.82 47.35 -6.50
CA GLY A 332 9.89 46.98 -5.58
C GLY A 332 9.40 46.26 -4.31
N SER A 333 8.16 45.81 -4.27
CA SER A 333 7.58 45.17 -3.08
C SER A 333 7.79 43.65 -3.10
N GLU A 334 8.29 43.10 -1.99
CA GLU A 334 8.41 41.65 -1.71
C GLU A 334 7.05 40.91 -1.69
N VAL A 335 5.99 41.55 -2.18
CA VAL A 335 4.60 41.11 -2.10
C VAL A 335 4.35 39.87 -2.97
N TYR A 336 4.89 39.82 -4.18
CA TYR A 336 4.71 38.67 -5.07
C TYR A 336 5.46 37.44 -4.54
N GLU A 337 6.69 37.61 -4.06
CA GLU A 337 7.48 36.53 -3.47
C GLU A 337 6.79 35.98 -2.21
N ARG A 338 6.32 36.87 -1.34
CA ARG A 338 5.61 36.48 -0.12
C ARG A 338 4.23 35.87 -0.41
N ASN A 339 3.53 36.31 -1.45
CA ASN A 339 2.29 35.68 -1.91
C ASN A 339 2.54 34.24 -2.38
N ALA A 340 3.57 34.04 -3.21
CA ALA A 340 3.95 32.73 -3.72
C ALA A 340 4.39 31.80 -2.58
N GLU A 341 5.16 32.31 -1.62
CA GLU A 341 5.59 31.56 -0.44
C GLU A 341 4.39 31.13 0.42
N LEU A 342 3.47 32.04 0.74
CA LEU A 342 2.28 31.72 1.54
C LEU A 342 1.32 30.79 0.81
N ALA A 343 1.17 30.94 -0.51
CA ALA A 343 0.39 30.03 -1.34
C ALA A 343 1.00 28.61 -1.35
N SER A 344 2.32 28.49 -1.50
CA SER A 344 3.02 27.21 -1.45
C SER A 344 2.85 26.53 -0.08
N ARG A 345 3.01 27.28 1.02
CA ARG A 345 2.80 26.77 2.38
C ARG A 345 1.35 26.30 2.60
N LEU A 346 0.36 27.03 2.06
CA LEU A 346 -1.04 26.63 2.14
C LEU A 346 -1.30 25.34 1.34
N GLU A 347 -0.73 25.22 0.15
CA GLU A 347 -0.86 24.03 -0.69
C GLU A 347 -0.20 22.80 -0.03
N GLU A 348 1.00 22.96 0.53
CA GLU A 348 1.69 21.92 1.29
C GLU A 348 0.89 21.48 2.52
N ALA A 349 0.36 22.42 3.31
CA ALA A 349 -0.48 22.11 4.46
C ALA A 349 -1.79 21.39 4.05
N SER A 350 -2.37 21.78 2.90
CA SER A 350 -3.55 21.11 2.33
C SER A 350 -3.24 19.67 1.91
N LYS A 351 -2.14 19.46 1.19
CA LYS A 351 -1.66 18.13 0.77
C LYS A 351 -1.37 17.23 1.98
N ASN A 352 -0.76 17.77 3.03
CA ASN A 352 -0.46 17.04 4.26
C ASN A 352 -1.76 16.60 4.98
N LEU A 353 -2.75 17.50 5.07
CA LEU A 353 -4.06 17.17 5.64
C LEU A 353 -4.77 16.08 4.84
N GLU A 354 -4.75 16.17 3.51
CA GLU A 354 -5.35 15.17 2.62
C GLU A 354 -4.65 13.81 2.73
N TYR A 355 -3.32 13.80 2.82
CA TYR A 355 -2.53 12.60 3.03
C TYR A 355 -2.97 11.83 4.29
N HIS A 356 -3.08 12.51 5.43
CA HIS A 356 -3.52 11.85 6.67
C HIS A 356 -5.00 11.46 6.68
N LYS A 357 -5.86 12.20 5.96
CA LYS A 357 -7.25 11.78 5.72
C LYS A 357 -7.29 10.47 4.92
N ASN A 358 -6.46 10.35 3.88
CA ASN A 358 -6.35 9.12 3.09
C ASN A 358 -5.77 7.95 3.88
N ASP A 359 -4.79 8.19 4.76
CA ASP A 359 -4.28 7.16 5.68
C ASP A 359 -5.40 6.59 6.57
N LEU A 360 -6.30 7.45 7.08
CA LEU A 360 -7.44 7.01 7.91
C LEU A 360 -8.42 6.13 7.11
N LEU A 361 -8.66 6.46 5.83
CA LEU A 361 -9.48 5.64 4.94
C LEU A 361 -8.83 4.28 4.66
N ARG A 362 -7.51 4.24 4.48
CA ARG A 362 -6.80 2.97 4.30
C ARG A 362 -6.94 2.08 5.53
N ILE A 363 -6.79 2.64 6.73
CA ILE A 363 -7.02 1.91 7.98
C ILE A 363 -8.47 1.41 8.06
N ARG A 364 -9.45 2.23 7.66
CA ARG A 364 -10.85 1.80 7.58
C ARG A 364 -11.02 0.57 6.68
N ASP A 365 -10.44 0.59 5.49
CA ASP A 365 -10.56 -0.51 4.53
C ASP A 365 -9.87 -1.79 5.04
N ASP A 366 -8.75 -1.65 5.76
CA ASP A 366 -8.07 -2.78 6.41
C ASP A 366 -8.93 -3.36 7.56
N ILE A 367 -9.62 -2.52 8.34
CA ILE A 367 -10.58 -2.97 9.36
C ILE A 367 -11.76 -3.74 8.70
N VAL A 368 -12.30 -3.24 7.59
CA VAL A 368 -13.39 -3.90 6.85
C VAL A 368 -12.95 -5.29 6.39
N LYS A 369 -11.77 -5.40 5.76
CA LYS A 369 -11.22 -6.69 5.32
C LYS A 369 -11.03 -7.67 6.48
N GLN A 370 -10.61 -7.18 7.64
CA GLN A 370 -10.47 -8.03 8.82
C GLN A 370 -11.82 -8.51 9.35
N LEU A 371 -12.86 -7.66 9.36
CA LEU A 371 -14.22 -8.07 9.73
C LEU A 371 -14.77 -9.13 8.78
N GLU A 372 -14.54 -9.00 7.47
CA GLU A 372 -14.91 -10.01 6.48
C GLU A 372 -14.20 -11.34 6.74
N ARG A 373 -12.88 -11.33 6.97
CA ARG A 373 -12.11 -12.54 7.31
C ARG A 373 -12.60 -13.21 8.59
N ILE A 374 -12.94 -12.44 9.61
CA ILE A 374 -13.52 -12.95 10.86
C ILE A 374 -14.87 -13.60 10.56
N LYS A 375 -15.74 -12.96 9.76
CA LYS A 375 -17.05 -13.51 9.39
C LYS A 375 -16.93 -14.83 8.60
N ASP A 376 -16.02 -14.89 7.65
CA ASP A 376 -15.77 -16.10 6.85
C ASP A 376 -15.18 -17.23 7.69
N SER A 377 -14.23 -16.90 8.57
CA SER A 377 -13.63 -17.88 9.49
C SER A 377 -14.66 -18.41 10.49
N LYS A 378 -15.54 -17.53 11.01
CA LYS A 378 -16.66 -17.91 11.87
C LYS A 378 -17.59 -18.91 11.18
N THR A 379 -18.11 -18.55 10.01
CA THR A 379 -19.08 -19.43 9.29
C THR A 379 -18.46 -20.77 8.93
N ARG A 380 -17.17 -20.77 8.56
CA ARG A 380 -16.41 -22.00 8.28
C ARG A 380 -16.27 -22.89 9.52
N ILE A 381 -15.86 -22.33 10.66
CA ILE A 381 -15.72 -23.09 11.91
C ILE A 381 -17.09 -23.65 12.34
N GLU A 382 -18.16 -22.84 12.27
CA GLU A 382 -19.51 -23.30 12.61
C GLU A 382 -19.96 -24.47 11.71
N SER A 383 -19.69 -24.41 10.41
CA SER A 383 -19.97 -25.50 9.46
C SER A 383 -19.13 -26.75 9.72
N ASP A 384 -17.84 -26.58 10.02
CA ASP A 384 -16.93 -27.69 10.31
C ASP A 384 -17.31 -28.40 11.62
N LEU A 385 -17.73 -27.64 12.64
CA LEU A 385 -18.21 -28.17 13.91
C LEU A 385 -19.54 -28.92 13.75
N LEU A 386 -20.47 -28.39 12.96
CA LEU A 386 -21.72 -29.07 12.63
C LEU A 386 -21.45 -30.39 11.91
N THR A 387 -20.53 -30.40 10.94
CA THR A 387 -20.19 -31.61 10.19
C THR A 387 -19.47 -32.64 11.06
N SER A 388 -18.54 -32.19 11.91
CA SER A 388 -17.67 -33.08 12.68
C SER A 388 -18.30 -33.61 13.96
N PHE A 389 -19.19 -32.85 14.59
CA PHE A 389 -19.79 -33.19 15.89
C PHE A 389 -21.33 -33.28 15.84
N SER A 390 -21.98 -32.98 14.70
CA SER A 390 -23.45 -32.92 14.59
C SER A 390 -24.10 -31.94 15.57
N GLU A 391 -23.33 -30.98 16.10
CA GLU A 391 -23.78 -29.98 17.07
C GLU A 391 -23.74 -28.59 16.43
N SER A 392 -24.87 -27.88 16.50
CA SER A 392 -24.97 -26.49 16.04
C SER A 392 -24.47 -25.54 17.12
N VAL A 393 -23.26 -25.04 16.91
CA VAL A 393 -22.61 -24.01 17.73
C VAL A 393 -22.70 -22.66 17.01
N VAL A 394 -23.03 -21.60 17.74
CA VAL A 394 -22.98 -20.22 17.25
C VAL A 394 -21.87 -19.49 18.00
N ILE A 395 -20.90 -18.96 17.27
CA ILE A 395 -19.75 -18.30 17.85
C ILE A 395 -20.10 -16.84 18.14
N ASP A 396 -20.05 -16.45 19.40
CA ASP A 396 -20.12 -15.05 19.80
C ASP A 396 -18.71 -14.44 19.77
N VAL A 397 -18.52 -13.47 18.90
CA VAL A 397 -17.24 -12.78 18.67
C VAL A 397 -17.04 -11.66 19.70
N GLY A 398 -18.06 -11.32 20.50
CA GLY A 398 -18.00 -10.25 21.49
C GLY A 398 -17.86 -8.88 20.83
N ILE A 399 -17.00 -8.01 21.39
CA ILE A 399 -16.87 -6.64 20.88
C ILE A 399 -16.09 -6.62 19.56
N THR A 400 -16.79 -6.28 18.49
CA THR A 400 -16.29 -6.23 17.11
C THR A 400 -15.44 -4.99 16.85
N LEU A 401 -14.79 -4.94 15.68
CA LEU A 401 -14.08 -3.75 15.18
C LEU A 401 -15.03 -2.68 14.62
N GLU A 402 -16.33 -2.95 14.55
CA GLU A 402 -17.35 -2.06 13.96
C GLU A 402 -17.38 -0.65 14.60
N PRO A 403 -17.22 -0.48 15.94
CA PRO A 403 -17.14 0.85 16.54
C PRO A 403 -15.92 1.66 16.08
N LEU A 404 -14.84 1.01 15.62
CA LEU A 404 -13.67 1.70 15.08
C LEU A 404 -13.94 2.26 13.68
N LEU A 405 -14.87 1.68 12.91
CA LEU A 405 -15.26 2.21 11.61
C LEU A 405 -15.93 3.58 11.73
N GLU A 406 -16.73 3.79 12.77
CA GLU A 406 -17.29 5.11 13.10
C GLU A 406 -16.18 6.12 13.41
N LYS A 407 -15.13 5.68 14.12
CA LYS A 407 -13.92 6.50 14.36
C LYS A 407 -13.09 6.73 13.08
N CYS A 408 -13.33 6.04 11.98
CA CYS A 408 -12.62 6.31 10.72
C CYS A 408 -13.36 7.24 9.76
N LYS A 409 -14.55 7.75 10.12
CA LYS A 409 -15.24 8.74 9.30
C LYS A 409 -14.47 10.06 9.27
N ILE A 410 -14.26 10.59 8.06
CA ILE A 410 -13.66 11.91 7.86
C ILE A 410 -14.77 12.95 7.97
N GLU A 411 -14.60 13.90 8.88
CA GLU A 411 -15.32 15.19 8.89
C GLU A 411 -14.63 16.23 7.99
#